data_AF-H2XTC3-F1
#
_entry.id   AF-H2XTC3-F1
#
_cell.length_a   1.000
_cell.length_b   1.000
_cell.length_c   1.000
_cell.angle_alpha   90.00
_cell.angle_beta   90.00
_cell.angle_gamma   90.00
#
_symmetry.space_group_name_H-M   'P 1'
#
loop_
_entity.id
_entity.type
_entity.pdbx_description
1 polymer ?
#
loop_
_entity_poly.entity_id
_entity_poly.type
_entity_poly.pdbx_seq_one_letter_code
_entity_poly.pdbx_strand_id
1 'polypeptide(L)'
;MLHPTQQHGVTHRTLLPMQQYPYHPYPPPPYGASSGYEGFPHQRYQQQQQPKVFPKPVYSYSCLIAMSLRNSKSGCLPVADIYSFMMENFPYFKTAPDGWKNSVRHNLSLNKCFEKVGV
;
A
#
# COMPACT_ATOMS: atom_id res chain seq x y z
N MET A 1 -2.48 3.96 -46.07
CA MET A 1 -2.77 2.64 -46.66
C MET A 1 -1.54 1.77 -46.53
N LEU A 2 -1.81 0.46 -46.41
CA LEU A 2 -0.91 -0.70 -46.34
C LEU A 2 -0.52 -1.18 -44.92
N HIS A 3 -0.58 -2.49 -44.81
CA HIS A 3 -1.10 -3.32 -43.71
C HIS A 3 0.02 -4.06 -42.95
N PRO A 4 -0.31 -4.70 -41.81
CA PRO A 4 0.66 -5.30 -40.89
C PRO A 4 1.09 -6.71 -41.30
N THR A 5 2.31 -7.09 -40.91
CA THR A 5 2.81 -8.47 -40.99
C THR A 5 2.46 -9.22 -39.70
N GLN A 6 1.63 -10.25 -39.82
CA GLN A 6 1.51 -11.30 -38.80
C GLN A 6 2.75 -12.21 -38.88
N GLN A 7 3.16 -12.83 -37.78
CA GLN A 7 2.95 -14.27 -37.55
C GLN A 7 3.68 -14.80 -36.30
N HIS A 8 2.88 -15.48 -35.48
CA HIS A 8 3.13 -16.71 -34.72
C HIS A 8 4.34 -16.82 -33.80
N GLY A 9 4.03 -16.90 -32.50
CA GLY A 9 4.89 -17.41 -31.46
C GLY A 9 4.08 -17.69 -30.21
N VAL A 10 3.21 -18.70 -30.26
CA VAL A 10 2.52 -19.23 -29.08
C VAL A 10 3.56 -20.02 -28.29
N THR A 11 4.38 -19.32 -27.51
CA THR A 11 5.29 -19.99 -26.58
C THR A 11 4.48 -20.36 -25.36
N HIS A 12 4.23 -21.67 -25.23
CA HIS A 12 3.63 -22.31 -24.09
C HIS A 12 4.12 -21.67 -22.78
N ARG A 13 3.16 -21.28 -21.94
CA ARG A 13 3.39 -21.12 -20.51
C ARG A 13 4.06 -22.40 -20.01
N THR A 14 5.35 -22.32 -19.72
CA THR A 14 6.02 -23.29 -18.84
C THR A 14 5.31 -23.21 -17.49
N LEU A 15 4.37 -24.13 -17.26
CA LEU A 15 3.94 -24.45 -15.92
C LEU A 15 5.15 -25.10 -15.25
N LEU A 16 5.77 -24.36 -14.33
CA LEU A 16 6.75 -24.96 -13.42
C LEU A 16 6.08 -26.20 -12.79
N PRO A 17 6.72 -27.38 -12.83
CA PRO A 17 6.20 -28.50 -12.06
C PRO A 17 6.15 -28.05 -10.60
N MET A 18 4.97 -28.17 -9.98
CA MET A 18 4.80 -28.07 -8.54
C MET A 18 5.93 -28.90 -7.91
N GLN A 19 6.76 -28.21 -7.12
CA GLN A 19 7.80 -28.84 -6.35
C GLN A 19 7.17 -29.99 -5.54
N GLN A 20 7.71 -31.19 -5.72
CA GLN A 20 7.43 -32.34 -4.87
C GLN A 20 7.85 -31.98 -3.43
N TYR A 21 6.90 -31.56 -2.61
CA TYR A 21 7.13 -31.43 -1.17
C TYR A 21 7.23 -32.84 -0.58
N PRO A 22 8.30 -33.15 0.18
CA PRO A 22 8.33 -34.37 0.99
C PRO A 22 7.17 -34.30 1.99
N TYR A 23 6.36 -35.37 2.03
CA TYR A 23 5.33 -35.55 3.03
C TYR A 23 6.00 -35.54 4.42
N HIS A 24 5.75 -34.49 5.20
CA HIS A 24 6.25 -34.37 6.57
C HIS A 24 5.15 -34.91 7.51
N PRO A 25 5.35 -36.05 8.21
CA PRO A 25 4.38 -36.51 9.18
C PRO A 25 4.42 -35.55 10.37
N TYR A 26 3.37 -34.77 10.60
CA TYR A 26 3.15 -34.14 11.89
C TYR A 26 3.11 -35.25 12.96
N PRO A 27 3.81 -35.14 14.10
CA PRO A 27 3.53 -36.01 15.22
C PRO A 27 2.16 -35.63 15.81
N PRO A 28 1.27 -36.60 16.10
CA PRO A 28 0.11 -36.32 16.92
C PRO A 28 0.57 -35.88 18.33
N PRO A 29 -0.18 -35.01 19.02
CA PRO A 29 0.09 -34.75 20.43
C PRO A 29 -0.03 -36.07 21.22
N PRO A 30 0.87 -36.33 22.19
CA PRO A 30 0.73 -37.52 23.01
C PRO A 30 -0.53 -37.36 23.88
N TYR A 31 -1.58 -38.09 23.50
CA TYR A 31 -2.72 -38.31 24.38
C TYR A 31 -2.27 -39.25 25.51
N GLY A 32 -2.15 -38.70 26.71
CA GLY A 32 -2.18 -39.47 27.95
C GLY A 32 -1.13 -39.07 28.96
N ALA A 33 -1.51 -38.22 29.91
CA ALA A 33 -1.30 -38.46 31.35
C ALA A 33 -1.88 -37.30 32.17
N SER A 34 -2.84 -37.64 33.03
CA SER A 34 -3.39 -36.82 34.10
C SER A 34 -2.34 -36.53 35.19
N SER A 35 -1.99 -35.27 35.41
CA SER A 35 -1.76 -34.63 36.72
C SER A 35 -1.01 -33.31 36.54
N GLY A 36 -1.48 -32.25 37.20
CA GLY A 36 -0.71 -31.02 37.40
C GLY A 36 -1.08 -29.87 36.46
N TYR A 37 -2.15 -29.15 36.78
CA TYR A 37 -2.34 -27.79 36.25
C TYR A 37 -1.40 -26.82 37.00
N GLU A 38 -0.09 -26.91 36.76
CA GLU A 38 0.79 -25.82 37.18
C GLU A 38 0.71 -24.69 36.16
N GLY A 39 0.30 -23.52 36.66
CA GLY A 39 -0.12 -22.38 35.87
C GLY A 39 0.97 -21.89 34.92
N PHE A 40 0.66 -21.91 33.63
CA PHE A 40 1.35 -21.08 32.66
C PHE A 40 1.12 -19.61 33.07
N PRO A 41 2.19 -18.80 33.29
CA PRO A 41 2.01 -17.37 33.37
C PRO A 41 1.39 -16.95 32.04
N HIS A 42 0.20 -16.37 32.10
CA HIS A 42 -0.41 -15.70 30.95
C HIS A 42 0.51 -14.54 30.61
N GLN A 43 1.52 -14.83 29.78
CA GLN A 43 2.38 -13.85 29.19
C GLN A 43 1.45 -12.96 28.40
N ARG A 44 1.16 -11.79 28.98
CA ARG A 44 0.52 -10.65 28.34
C ARG A 44 1.41 -10.31 27.15
N TYR A 45 1.20 -11.00 26.03
CA TYR A 45 1.58 -10.44 24.75
C TYR A 45 0.78 -9.15 24.67
N GLN A 46 1.45 -8.05 25.04
CA GLN A 46 1.14 -6.73 24.55
C GLN A 46 0.73 -6.95 23.10
N GLN A 47 -0.50 -6.59 22.76
CA GLN A 47 -0.91 -6.48 21.38
C GLN A 47 0.07 -5.50 20.74
N GLN A 48 1.18 -6.02 20.21
CA GLN A 48 2.03 -5.31 19.28
C GLN A 48 1.07 -4.97 18.17
N GLN A 49 0.63 -3.71 18.16
CA GLN A 49 -0.23 -3.17 17.15
C GLN A 49 0.52 -3.43 15.85
N GLN A 50 0.11 -4.47 15.11
CA GLN A 50 0.65 -4.71 13.78
C GLN A 50 0.56 -3.36 13.06
N PRO A 51 1.64 -2.89 12.41
CA PRO A 51 1.60 -1.61 11.72
C PRO A 51 0.38 -1.66 10.81
N LYS A 52 -0.62 -0.81 11.10
CA LYS A 52 -1.86 -0.78 10.32
C LYS A 52 -1.47 -0.40 8.90
N VAL A 53 -1.39 -1.39 8.03
CA VAL A 53 -1.09 -1.18 6.62
C VAL A 53 -2.34 -0.61 5.99
N PHE A 54 -2.32 0.68 5.68
CA PHE A 54 -3.41 1.34 4.97
C PHE A 54 -3.21 1.14 3.46
N PRO A 55 -4.26 0.78 2.71
CA PRO A 55 -4.15 0.60 1.26
C PRO A 55 -3.89 1.94 0.56
N LYS A 56 -3.16 1.88 -0.56
CA LYS A 56 -2.95 3.04 -1.42
C LYS A 56 -4.31 3.57 -1.93
N PRO A 57 -4.57 4.90 -1.88
CA PRO A 57 -5.80 5.46 -2.38
C PRO A 57 -6.04 5.20 -3.86
N VAL A 58 -7.30 4.97 -4.24
CA VAL A 58 -7.76 4.82 -5.64
C VAL A 58 -7.94 6.17 -6.35
N TYR A 59 -7.09 7.15 -6.02
CA TYR A 59 -7.10 8.49 -6.59
C TYR A 59 -5.72 8.85 -7.12
N SER A 60 -5.69 9.53 -8.26
CA SER A 60 -4.44 10.11 -8.78
C SER A 60 -3.96 11.25 -7.88
N TYR A 61 -2.68 11.60 -7.97
CA TYR A 61 -2.16 12.77 -7.24
C TYR A 61 -2.90 14.06 -7.63
N SER A 62 -3.27 14.24 -8.90
CA SER A 62 -4.09 15.39 -9.33
C SER A 62 -5.45 15.42 -8.63
N CYS A 63 -6.13 14.28 -8.50
CA CYS A 63 -7.38 14.20 -7.74
C CYS A 63 -7.18 14.54 -6.26
N LEU A 64 -6.11 14.02 -5.65
CA LEU A 64 -5.77 14.26 -4.24
C LEU A 64 -5.48 15.75 -3.99
N ILE A 65 -4.65 16.38 -4.83
CA ILE A 65 -4.35 17.81 -4.77
C ILE A 65 -5.63 18.64 -4.92
N ALA A 66 -6.48 18.31 -5.90
CA ALA A 66 -7.74 19.01 -6.11
C ALA A 66 -8.68 18.90 -4.89
N MET A 67 -8.72 17.75 -4.22
CA MET A 67 -9.49 17.58 -2.98
C MET A 67 -8.91 18.44 -1.85
N SER A 68 -7.58 18.50 -1.69
CA SER A 68 -6.94 19.37 -0.70
C SER A 68 -7.32 20.84 -0.91
N LEU A 69 -7.22 21.33 -2.16
CA LEU A 69 -7.53 22.72 -2.50
C LEU A 69 -9.01 23.05 -2.30
N ARG A 70 -9.92 22.15 -2.70
CA ARG A 70 -11.38 22.32 -2.49
C ARG A 70 -11.78 22.37 -1.02
N ASN A 71 -11.00 21.73 -0.14
CA ASN A 71 -11.24 21.74 1.29
C ASN A 71 -10.68 23.01 1.98
N SER A 72 -9.88 23.82 1.29
CA SER A 72 -9.39 25.08 1.84
C SER A 72 -10.41 26.21 1.63
N LYS A 73 -10.45 27.16 2.56
CA LYS A 73 -11.37 28.31 2.47
C LYS A 73 -10.99 29.27 1.35
N SER A 74 -9.70 29.36 1.03
CA SER A 74 -9.13 30.29 0.05
C SER A 74 -9.03 29.70 -1.36
N GLY A 75 -9.20 28.39 -1.54
CA GLY A 75 -8.94 27.70 -2.81
C GLY A 75 -7.46 27.56 -3.17
N CYS A 76 -6.55 28.08 -2.33
CA CYS A 76 -5.11 27.94 -2.45
C CYS A 76 -4.53 27.33 -1.16
N LEU A 77 -3.43 26.58 -1.28
CA LEU A 77 -2.73 26.00 -0.14
C LEU A 77 -1.21 25.99 -0.39
N PRO A 78 -0.41 26.24 0.67
CA PRO A 78 1.00 25.87 0.69
C PRO A 78 1.17 24.37 0.42
N VAL A 79 2.29 24.00 -0.22
CA VAL A 79 2.59 22.59 -0.51
C VAL A 79 2.66 21.74 0.76
N ALA A 80 3.12 22.32 1.87
CA ALA A 80 3.14 21.65 3.17
C ALA A 80 1.74 21.22 3.63
N ASP A 81 0.72 22.06 3.42
CA ASP A 81 -0.65 21.79 3.84
C ASP A 81 -1.33 20.75 2.94
N ILE A 82 -0.92 20.66 1.67
CA ILE A 82 -1.33 19.57 0.78
C ILE A 82 -0.82 18.22 1.35
N TYR A 83 0.42 18.17 1.85
CA TYR A 83 0.94 16.96 2.49
C TYR A 83 0.15 16.60 3.74
N SER A 84 -0.12 17.58 4.61
CA SER A 84 -0.88 17.39 5.85
C SER A 84 -2.29 16.86 5.56
N PHE A 85 -3.02 17.50 4.64
CA PHE A 85 -4.35 17.05 4.23
C PHE A 85 -4.35 15.59 3.75
N MET A 86 -3.37 15.23 2.91
CA MET A 86 -3.26 13.86 2.41
C MET A 86 -2.98 12.85 3.52
N MET A 87 -2.12 13.16 4.48
CA MET A 87 -1.84 12.26 5.62
C MET A 87 -3.02 12.12 6.58
N GLU A 88 -3.81 13.18 6.75
CA GLU A 88 -5.00 13.18 7.62
C GLU A 88 -6.15 12.38 7.01
N ASN A 89 -6.43 12.57 5.72
CA ASN A 89 -7.59 11.99 5.05
C ASN A 89 -7.31 10.62 4.42
N PHE A 90 -6.05 10.35 4.08
CA PHE A 90 -5.61 9.10 3.47
C PHE A 90 -4.42 8.53 4.26
N PRO A 91 -4.67 7.75 5.33
CA PRO A 91 -3.64 7.31 6.27
C PRO A 91 -2.48 6.51 5.65
N TYR A 92 -2.65 5.99 4.43
CA TYR A 92 -1.54 5.46 3.61
C TYR A 92 -0.33 6.39 3.57
N PHE A 93 -0.53 7.71 3.42
CA PHE A 93 0.59 8.65 3.30
C PHE A 93 1.40 8.86 4.58
N LYS A 94 0.91 8.41 5.74
CA LYS A 94 1.68 8.40 7.00
C LYS A 94 2.86 7.41 6.96
N THR A 95 2.76 6.38 6.12
CA THR A 95 3.76 5.30 6.00
C THR A 95 4.19 5.06 4.55
N ALA A 96 3.84 5.98 3.64
CA ALA A 96 4.17 5.85 2.23
C ALA A 96 5.68 6.02 1.99
N PRO A 97 6.25 5.36 0.96
CA PRO A 97 7.67 5.49 0.61
C PRO A 97 8.07 6.95 0.30
N ASP A 98 9.32 7.33 0.60
CA ASP A 98 9.83 8.71 0.56
C ASP A 98 9.58 9.50 -0.73
N GLY A 99 9.30 8.83 -1.86
CA GLY A 99 9.02 9.45 -3.16
C GLY A 99 7.65 10.10 -3.33
N TRP A 100 6.68 9.89 -2.42
CA TRP A 100 5.31 10.39 -2.63
C TRP A 100 5.23 11.92 -2.64
N LYS A 101 6.01 12.61 -1.79
CA LYS A 101 6.08 14.08 -1.78
C LYS A 101 6.66 14.64 -3.07
N ASN A 102 7.64 13.94 -3.65
CA ASN A 102 8.19 14.30 -4.95
C ASN A 102 7.13 14.17 -6.06
N SER A 103 6.35 13.08 -6.02
CA SER A 103 5.26 12.87 -6.96
C SER A 103 4.21 13.98 -6.88
N VAL A 104 3.89 14.47 -5.67
CA VAL A 104 3.00 15.63 -5.47
C VAL A 104 3.58 16.89 -6.11
N ARG A 105 4.84 17.25 -5.81
CA ARG A 105 5.49 18.43 -6.41
C ARG A 105 5.55 18.35 -7.94
N HIS A 106 5.90 17.18 -8.47
CA HIS A 106 5.90 16.95 -9.91
C HIS A 106 4.52 17.19 -10.53
N ASN A 107 3.46 16.71 -9.90
CA ASN A 107 2.09 16.92 -10.39
C ASN A 107 1.67 18.39 -10.35
N LEU A 108 2.10 19.15 -9.34
CA LEU A 108 1.84 20.59 -9.24
C LEU A 108 2.51 21.38 -10.37
N SER A 109 3.71 20.96 -10.80
CA SER A 109 4.42 21.63 -11.90
C SER A 109 3.99 21.15 -13.29
N LEU A 110 3.62 19.88 -13.44
CA LEU A 110 3.29 19.28 -14.73
C LEU A 110 1.87 19.60 -15.19
N ASN A 111 0.89 19.60 -14.27
CA ASN A 111 -0.51 19.76 -14.63
C ASN A 111 -0.88 21.25 -14.66
N LYS A 112 -1.27 21.77 -15.84
CA LYS A 112 -1.75 23.15 -16.03
C LYS A 112 -3.01 23.52 -15.22
N CYS A 113 -3.66 22.53 -14.62
CA CYS A 113 -4.79 22.74 -13.71
C CYS A 113 -4.37 23.35 -12.36
N PHE A 114 -3.07 23.33 -12.04
CA PHE A 114 -2.53 23.91 -10.82
C PHE A 114 -1.59 25.05 -11.19
N GLU A 115 -1.81 26.20 -10.59
CA GLU A 115 -1.01 27.39 -10.80
C GLU A 115 -0.29 27.77 -9.52
N LYS A 116 0.99 28.13 -9.66
CA LYS A 116 1.76 28.69 -8.55
C LYS A 116 1.34 30.16 -8.39
N VAL A 117 0.55 30.42 -7.35
CA VAL A 117 0.27 31.79 -6.93
C VAL A 117 1.51 32.32 -6.22
N GLY A 118 2.12 33.38 -6.77
CA GLY A 118 3.19 34.10 -6.09
C GLY A 118 2.61 34.88 -4.91
N VAL A 119 3.34 34.88 -3.80
CA VAL A 119 3.17 35.83 -2.71
C VAL A 119 4.37 36.76 -2.73
#